data_AF-A0A5Q4C706-F1
#
_entry.id   AF-A0A5Q4C706-F1
#
_cell.length_a   1.000
_cell.length_b   1.000
_cell.length_c   1.000
_cell.angle_alpha   90.00
_cell.angle_beta   90.00
_cell.angle_gamma   90.00
#
_symmetry.space_group_name_H-M   'P 1'
#
loop_
_entity.id
_entity.type
_entity.pdbx_description
1 polymer ?
#
loop_
_entity_poly.entity_id
_entity_poly.type
_entity_poly.pdbx_seq_one_letter_code
_entity_poly.pdbx_strand_id
1 'polypeptide(L)'
;MSEFSVVHAEFMEAFEEEERTAASATVTAARHGVSLAQSMRESWESGGVWFWHSIMSTNAMFSLFTHHICPRFLANRLLFKEEKLISSFWSEDADKTVEGKVQEYERYKEKLESLFKLESR
;
A
#
# COMPACT_ATOMS: atom_id res chain seq x y z
N MET A 1 -0.42 7.47 -13.46
CA MET A 1 -1.74 7.08 -12.91
C MET A 1 -2.75 6.63 -13.98
N SER A 2 -2.49 6.75 -15.29
CA SER A 2 -3.52 6.57 -16.34
C SER A 2 -3.81 5.14 -16.81
N GLU A 3 -2.83 4.22 -16.79
CA GLU A 3 -3.08 2.84 -17.28
C GLU A 3 -3.86 2.01 -16.26
N PHE A 4 -3.44 2.04 -14.99
CA PHE A 4 -4.13 1.32 -13.92
C PHE A 4 -5.57 1.81 -13.72
N SER A 5 -5.82 3.12 -13.84
CA SER A 5 -7.17 3.66 -13.70
C SER A 5 -8.11 3.19 -14.80
N VAL A 6 -7.59 3.03 -16.03
CA VAL A 6 -8.37 2.52 -17.17
C VAL A 6 -8.70 1.05 -16.95
N VAL A 7 -7.70 0.23 -16.62
CA VAL A 7 -7.91 -1.21 -16.34
C VAL A 7 -8.86 -1.41 -15.15
N HIS A 8 -8.76 -0.58 -14.11
CA HIS A 8 -9.69 -0.63 -12.98
C HIS A 8 -11.12 -0.27 -13.38
N ALA A 9 -11.30 0.74 -14.26
CA ALA A 9 -12.63 1.10 -14.74
C ALA A 9 -13.27 -0.03 -15.56
N GLU A 10 -12.52 -0.62 -16.49
CA GLU A 10 -12.98 -1.78 -17.28
C GLU A 10 -13.33 -2.97 -16.38
N PHE A 11 -12.49 -3.26 -15.38
CA PHE A 11 -12.78 -4.29 -14.38
C PHE A 11 -14.08 -4.00 -13.63
N MET A 12 -14.29 -2.77 -13.16
CA MET A 12 -15.48 -2.41 -12.39
C MET A 12 -16.76 -2.52 -13.22
N GLU A 13 -16.71 -2.21 -14.51
CA GLU A 13 -17.84 -2.39 -15.44
C GLU A 13 -18.21 -3.87 -15.57
N ALA A 14 -17.22 -4.73 -15.85
CA ALA A 14 -17.44 -6.17 -15.95
C ALA A 14 -17.93 -6.79 -14.63
N PHE A 15 -17.35 -6.37 -13.50
CA PHE A 15 -17.71 -6.86 -12.18
C PHE A 15 -19.15 -6.50 -11.79
N GLU A 16 -19.58 -5.27 -12.07
CA GLU A 16 -20.96 -4.83 -11.81
C GLU A 16 -21.99 -5.57 -12.69
N GLU A 17 -21.64 -5.87 -13.94
CA GLU A 17 -22.46 -6.70 -14.83
C GLU A 17 -22.63 -8.12 -14.29
N GLU A 18 -21.53 -8.74 -13.84
CA GLU A 18 -21.54 -10.07 -13.25
C GLU A 18 -22.33 -10.10 -11.94
N GLU A 19 -22.14 -9.11 -11.05
CA GLU A 19 -22.89 -8.98 -9.80
C GLU A 19 -24.41 -8.93 -10.05
N ARG A 20 -24.85 -8.14 -11.03
CA ARG A 20 -26.27 -8.02 -11.39
C ARG A 20 -26.83 -9.32 -11.96
N THR A 21 -26.05 -9.99 -12.80
CA THR A 21 -26.43 -11.28 -13.40
C THR A 21 -26.55 -12.37 -12.32
N ALA A 22 -25.58 -12.45 -11.40
CA ALA A 22 -25.57 -13.40 -10.30
C ALA A 22 -26.70 -13.13 -9.29
N ALA A 23 -27.01 -11.87 -9.01
CA ALA A 23 -28.13 -11.44 -8.17
C ALA A 23 -29.49 -11.82 -8.77
N SER A 24 -29.63 -11.73 -10.09
CA SER A 24 -30.83 -12.19 -10.80
C SER A 24 -30.95 -13.72 -10.87
N ALA A 25 -29.83 -14.45 -10.86
CA ALA A 25 -29.80 -15.91 -10.99
C ALA A 25 -29.99 -16.65 -9.66
N THR A 26 -29.71 -16.01 -8.52
CA THR A 26 -29.70 -16.68 -7.21
C THR A 26 -30.39 -15.85 -6.14
N VAL A 27 -31.50 -16.34 -5.59
CA VAL A 27 -32.26 -15.71 -4.47
C VAL A 27 -31.36 -15.41 -3.25
N THR A 28 -30.26 -16.14 -3.10
CA THR A 28 -29.30 -15.99 -1.99
C THR A 28 -28.43 -14.74 -2.09
N ALA A 29 -28.09 -14.28 -3.29
CA ALA A 29 -27.29 -13.06 -3.47
C ALA A 29 -28.06 -11.81 -3.04
N ALA A 30 -29.40 -11.82 -3.18
CA ALA A 30 -30.28 -10.79 -2.64
C ALA A 30 -30.38 -10.78 -1.10
N ARG A 31 -29.89 -11.82 -0.38
CA ARG A 31 -30.09 -11.94 1.08
C ARG A 31 -29.24 -10.99 1.93
N HIS A 32 -28.16 -10.42 1.39
CA HIS A 32 -27.28 -9.55 2.16
C HIS A 32 -27.50 -8.06 1.90
N GLY A 33 -28.23 -7.66 0.85
CA GLY A 33 -28.58 -6.25 0.58
C GLY A 33 -27.39 -5.30 0.35
N VAL A 34 -26.15 -5.80 0.39
CA VAL A 34 -24.92 -5.03 0.18
C VAL A 34 -24.41 -5.32 -1.22
N SER A 35 -24.33 -4.29 -2.07
CA SER A 35 -23.64 -4.36 -3.36
C SER A 35 -22.13 -4.35 -3.11
N LEU A 36 -21.43 -5.40 -3.56
CA LEU A 36 -19.98 -5.45 -3.50
C LEU A 36 -19.39 -4.46 -4.50
N ALA A 37 -20.01 -4.30 -5.67
CA ALA A 37 -19.58 -3.30 -6.65
C ALA A 37 -19.61 -1.87 -6.07
N GLN A 38 -20.69 -1.53 -5.35
CA GLN A 38 -20.78 -0.26 -4.61
C GLN A 38 -19.71 -0.17 -3.52
N SER A 39 -19.53 -1.21 -2.72
CA SER A 39 -18.52 -1.23 -1.65
C SER A 39 -17.10 -1.06 -2.20
N MET A 40 -16.79 -1.66 -3.34
CA MET A 40 -15.50 -1.51 -4.03
C MET A 40 -15.30 -0.09 -4.55
N ARG A 41 -16.32 0.54 -5.16
CA ARG A 41 -16.27 1.95 -5.58
C ARG A 41 -16.05 2.88 -4.40
N GLU A 42 -16.84 2.74 -3.34
CA GLU A 42 -16.71 3.55 -2.14
C GLU A 42 -15.31 3.39 -1.51
N SER A 43 -14.78 2.17 -1.46
CA SER A 43 -13.41 1.91 -0.98
C SER A 43 -12.33 2.53 -1.87
N TRP A 44 -12.53 2.55 -3.18
CA TRP A 44 -11.63 3.18 -4.14
C TRP A 44 -11.64 4.71 -4.00
N GLU A 45 -12.82 5.32 -4.00
CA GLU A 45 -13.05 6.76 -3.91
C GLU A 45 -12.69 7.34 -2.54
N SER A 46 -12.88 6.59 -1.45
CA SER A 46 -12.44 6.96 -0.10
C SER A 46 -10.95 6.69 0.14
N GLY A 47 -10.27 5.98 -0.77
CA GLY A 47 -8.90 5.52 -0.57
C GLY A 47 -8.77 4.42 0.48
N GLY A 48 -9.89 3.87 0.96
CA GLY A 48 -9.96 2.76 1.90
C GLY A 48 -9.17 1.53 1.42
N VAL A 49 -9.20 1.24 0.12
CA VAL A 49 -8.42 0.15 -0.48
C VAL A 49 -6.92 0.27 -0.17
N TRP A 50 -6.37 1.49 -0.22
CA TRP A 50 -4.96 1.75 0.05
C TRP A 50 -4.64 1.66 1.54
N PHE A 51 -5.57 2.13 2.38
CA PHE A 51 -5.45 1.98 3.83
C PHE A 51 -5.39 0.50 4.24
N TRP A 52 -6.36 -0.32 3.81
CA TRP A 52 -6.37 -1.74 4.14
C TRP A 52 -5.15 -2.47 3.57
N HIS A 53 -4.76 -2.17 2.33
CA HIS A 53 -3.59 -2.79 1.73
C HIS A 53 -2.27 -2.38 2.44
N SER A 54 -2.18 -1.15 2.94
CA SER A 54 -1.03 -0.67 3.73
C SER A 54 -0.88 -1.42 5.06
N ILE A 55 -1.98 -1.80 5.70
CA ILE A 55 -1.95 -2.58 6.95
C ILE A 55 -1.54 -4.03 6.68
N MET A 56 -2.05 -4.61 5.59
CA MET A 56 -1.78 -6.01 5.23
C MET A 56 -0.39 -6.24 4.63
N SER A 57 0.28 -5.18 4.16
CA SER A 57 1.60 -5.25 3.54
C SER A 57 2.56 -4.27 4.20
N THR A 58 3.38 -4.79 5.13
CA THR A 58 4.41 -4.01 5.81
C THR A 58 5.40 -3.35 4.83
N ASN A 59 5.70 -4.00 3.70
CA ASN A 59 6.58 -3.48 2.66
C ASN A 59 5.94 -2.33 1.86
N ALA A 60 4.64 -2.43 1.57
CA ALA A 60 3.94 -1.43 0.77
C ALA A 60 3.42 -0.26 1.63
N MET A 61 3.32 -0.45 2.94
CA MET A 61 2.72 0.50 3.88
C MET A 61 3.22 1.93 3.67
N PHE A 62 4.53 2.15 3.70
CA PHE A 62 5.12 3.48 3.59
C PHE A 62 4.81 4.15 2.24
N SER A 63 4.95 3.39 1.15
CA SER A 63 4.67 3.87 -0.20
C SER A 63 3.19 4.20 -0.38
N LEU A 64 2.29 3.32 0.06
CA LEU A 64 0.84 3.53 -0.05
C LEU A 64 0.38 4.70 0.82
N PHE A 65 0.88 4.78 2.04
CA PHE A 65 0.59 5.92 2.92
C PHE A 65 1.03 7.23 2.27
N THR A 66 2.27 7.32 1.82
CA THR A 66 2.85 8.55 1.26
C THR A 66 2.13 9.00 -0.02
N HIS A 67 1.76 8.08 -0.91
CA HIS A 67 1.23 8.42 -2.23
C HIS A 67 -0.30 8.48 -2.30
N HIS A 68 -1.01 7.72 -1.45
CA HIS A 68 -2.46 7.56 -1.59
C HIS A 68 -3.26 7.99 -0.36
N ILE A 69 -2.67 7.96 0.84
CA ILE A 69 -3.36 8.28 2.10
C ILE A 69 -3.01 9.70 2.55
N CYS A 70 -1.73 10.01 2.74
CA CYS A 70 -1.23 11.30 3.21
C CYS A 70 -1.79 12.49 2.42
N PRO A 71 -1.81 12.50 1.07
CA PRO A 71 -2.29 13.63 0.29
C PRO A 71 -3.78 13.95 0.49
N ARG A 72 -4.57 13.02 1.05
CA ARG A 72 -5.99 13.21 1.33
C ARG A 72 -6.24 13.99 2.63
N PHE A 73 -5.31 13.94 3.57
CA PHE A 73 -5.46 14.53 4.91
C PHE A 73 -4.51 15.72 5.12
N LEU A 74 -3.37 15.73 4.41
CA LEU A 74 -2.34 16.74 4.53
C LEU A 74 -2.05 17.33 3.15
N ALA A 75 -1.98 18.66 3.08
CA ALA A 75 -1.67 19.38 1.84
C ALA A 75 -0.22 19.17 1.38
N ASN A 76 0.67 18.74 2.28
CA ASN A 76 2.09 18.52 2.05
C ASN A 76 2.50 17.13 2.55
N ARG A 77 3.70 16.68 2.16
CA ARG A 77 4.32 15.48 2.76
C ARG A 77 4.51 15.69 4.25
N LEU A 78 4.56 14.58 4.99
CA LEU A 78 4.91 14.60 6.40
C LEU A 78 6.24 15.33 6.61
N LEU A 79 6.28 16.17 7.64
CA LEU A 79 7.50 16.73 8.16
C LEU A 79 8.27 15.64 8.89
N PHE A 80 9.60 15.75 8.94
CA PHE A 80 10.47 14.78 9.62
C PHE A 80 10.04 14.48 11.07
N LYS A 81 9.52 15.50 11.79
CA LYS A 81 8.99 15.34 13.16
C LYS A 81 7.76 14.41 13.21
N GLU A 82 6.92 14.42 12.17
CA GLU A 82 5.73 13.59 12.07
C GLU A 82 6.10 12.16 11.68
N GLU A 83 7.07 11.99 10.77
CA GLU A 83 7.63 10.67 10.45
C GLU A 83 8.30 10.03 11.68
N LYS A 84 9.04 10.82 12.46
CA LYS A 84 9.64 10.35 13.73
C LYS A 84 8.58 9.98 14.77
N LEU A 85 7.48 10.71 14.85
CA LEU A 85 6.37 10.33 15.71
C LEU A 85 5.76 9.00 15.25
N ILE A 86 5.50 8.84 13.95
CA ILE A 86 4.93 7.62 13.40
C ILE A 86 5.86 6.42 13.66
N SER A 87 7.18 6.55 13.50
CA SER A 87 8.10 5.42 13.72
C SER A 87 8.03 4.87 15.15
N SER A 88 7.72 5.71 16.15
CA SER A 88 7.60 5.29 17.54
C SER A 88 6.43 4.31 17.80
N PHE A 89 5.39 4.33 16.98
CA PHE A 89 4.28 3.37 17.07
C PHE A 89 4.66 1.96 16.52
N TRP A 90 5.81 1.83 15.82
CA TRP A 90 6.27 0.60 15.20
C TRP A 90 7.38 -0.07 16.02
N SER A 91 8.18 0.72 16.74
CA SER A 91 9.20 0.24 17.66
C SER A 91 9.54 1.31 18.68
N GLU A 92 9.60 0.93 19.95
CA GLU A 92 10.05 1.81 21.04
C GLU A 92 11.49 2.31 20.81
N ASP A 93 12.31 1.50 20.12
CA ASP A 93 13.70 1.79 19.78
C ASP A 93 13.89 1.99 18.26
N ALA A 94 12.93 2.66 17.61
CA ALA A 94 12.98 2.93 16.17
C ALA A 94 14.30 3.60 15.73
N ASP A 95 14.78 4.58 16.49
CA ASP A 95 16.03 5.30 16.20
C ASP A 95 17.24 4.33 16.19
N LYS A 96 17.36 3.45 17.18
CA LYS A 96 18.45 2.45 17.25
C LYS A 96 18.34 1.42 16.13
N THR A 97 17.11 1.05 15.76
CA THR A 97 16.85 0.12 14.66
C THR A 97 17.35 0.69 13.33
N VAL A 98 17.06 1.97 13.07
CA VAL A 98 17.53 2.67 11.88
C VAL A 98 19.05 2.78 11.88
N GLU A 99 19.65 3.20 12.99
CA GLU A 99 21.10 3.31 13.13
C GLU A 99 21.80 1.96 12.85
N GLY A 100 21.31 0.88 13.45
CA GLY A 100 21.82 -0.47 13.21
C GLY A 100 21.74 -0.89 11.74
N LYS A 101 20.60 -0.61 11.08
CA LYS A 101 20.41 -0.91 9.65
C LYS A 101 21.34 -0.12 8.74
N VAL A 102 21.60 1.14 9.05
CA VAL A 102 22.58 1.96 8.29
C VAL A 102 23.98 1.37 8.44
N GLN A 103 24.40 1.03 9.66
CA GLN A 103 25.72 0.43 9.89
C GLN A 103 25.86 -0.95 9.21
N GLU A 104 24.81 -1.77 9.23
CA GLU A 104 24.76 -3.05 8.50
C GLU A 104 24.92 -2.86 7.00
N TYR A 105 24.24 -1.85 6.44
CA TYR A 105 24.30 -1.54 5.01
C TYR A 105 25.70 -1.09 4.56
N GLU A 106 26.37 -0.25 5.34
CA GLU A 106 27.74 0.19 5.02
C GLU A 106 28.73 -1.00 5.06
N ARG A 107 28.65 -1.86 6.09
CA ARG A 107 29.46 -3.10 6.12
C ARG A 107 29.16 -4.03 4.95
N TYR A 108 27.89 -4.12 4.54
CA TYR A 108 27.49 -4.92 3.37
C TYR A 108 28.11 -4.37 2.08
N LYS A 109 28.10 -3.05 1.87
CA LYS A 109 28.74 -2.40 0.73
C LYS A 109 30.24 -2.68 0.67
N GLU A 110 30.95 -2.50 1.78
CA GLU A 110 32.40 -2.78 1.85
C GLU A 110 32.71 -4.22 1.45
N LYS A 111 31.92 -5.18 1.98
CA LYS A 111 32.05 -6.59 1.61
C LYS A 111 31.77 -6.81 0.14
N LEU A 112 30.71 -6.22 -0.39
CA LEU A 112 30.32 -6.35 -1.80
C LEU A 112 31.45 -5.84 -2.72
N GLU A 113 32.00 -4.66 -2.44
CA GLU A 113 33.14 -4.12 -3.19
C GLU A 113 34.36 -5.04 -3.15
N SER A 114 34.67 -5.63 -1.99
CA SER A 114 35.80 -6.54 -1.87
C SER A 114 35.64 -7.79 -2.74
N LEU A 115 34.42 -8.34 -2.84
CA LEU A 115 34.11 -9.53 -3.65
C LEU A 115 34.25 -9.25 -5.15
N PHE A 116 33.68 -8.14 -5.64
CA PHE A 116 33.78 -7.78 -7.06
C PHE A 116 35.20 -7.35 -7.48
N LYS A 117 36.01 -6.82 -6.56
CA LYS A 117 37.44 -6.58 -6.78
C LYS A 117 38.25 -7.89 -6.86
N LEU A 118 37.78 -8.96 -6.21
CA LEU A 118 38.40 -10.29 -6.22
C LEU A 118 38.05 -11.12 -7.47
N GLU A 119 36.86 -10.94 -8.05
CA GLU A 119 36.41 -11.66 -9.26
C GLU A 119 36.95 -11.08 -10.59
N SER A 120 37.49 -9.86 -10.59
CA SER A 120 38.07 -9.23 -11.80
C SER A 120 39.56 -9.50 -11.99
N ARG A 121 40.10 -10.56 -11.37
CA ARG A 121 41.52 -10.92 -11.36
C ARG A 121 41.73 -12.34 -11.85
#